data_AF-A0A7V2H8Q7-F1
#
_entry.id   AF-A0A7V2H8Q7-F1
#
_cell.length_a   1.000
_cell.length_b   1.000
_cell.length_c   1.000
_cell.angle_alpha   90.00
_cell.angle_beta   90.00
_cell.angle_gamma   90.00
#
_symmetry.space_group_name_H-M   'P 1'
#
loop_
_entity.id
_entity.type
_entity.pdbx_description
1 polymer ?
#
loop_
_entity_poly.entity_id
_entity_poly.type
_entity_poly.pdbx_seq_one_letter_code
_entity_poly.pdbx_strand_id
1 'polypeptide(L)' 'MDDFRGKRVTVLGLGRFGGGIGAAQWLARLGAKVVVTDKQPADALADSIRQLDGLPIEYR' A
#
# COMPACT_ATOMS: atom_id res chain seq x y z
N MET A 1 -7.00 -19.25 6.66
CA MET A 1 -6.49 -17.99 6.08
C MET A 1 -7.61 -16.98 6.26
N ASP A 2 -7.35 -15.88 6.96
CA ASP A 2 -8.36 -14.85 7.20
C ASP A 2 -8.80 -14.18 5.89
N ASP A 3 -10.09 -13.89 5.77
CA ASP A 3 -10.66 -13.16 4.64
C ASP A 3 -10.43 -11.65 4.83
N PHE A 4 -9.62 -11.05 3.96
CA PHE A 4 -9.31 -9.63 3.94
C PHE A 4 -10.27 -8.82 3.07
N ARG A 5 -11.20 -9.46 2.36
CA ARG A 5 -12.11 -8.77 1.44
C ARG A 5 -12.97 -7.74 2.19
N GLY A 6 -12.93 -6.51 1.71
CA GLY A 6 -13.68 -5.39 2.27
C GLY A 6 -13.15 -4.85 3.61
N LYS A 7 -12.14 -5.48 4.21
CA LYS A 7 -11.52 -5.02 5.46
C LYS A 7 -10.64 -3.80 5.19
N ARG A 8 -10.68 -2.82 6.09
CA ARG A 8 -9.77 -1.67 6.06
C ARG A 8 -8.45 -2.06 6.71
N VAL A 9 -7.35 -1.91 5.97
CA VAL A 9 -6.02 -2.28 6.45
C VAL A 9 -5.07 -1.11 6.22
N THR A 10 -4.36 -0.70 7.27
CA THR A 10 -3.34 0.35 7.18
C THR A 10 -1.97 -0.30 7.05
N VAL A 11 -1.22 0.06 6.01
CA VAL A 11 0.19 -0.27 5.83
C VAL A 11 1.00 0.96 6.21
N LEU A 12 1.71 0.86 7.33
CA LEU A 12 2.61 1.91 7.80
C LEU A 12 4.00 1.72 7.20
N GLY A 13 4.51 2.74 6.53
CA GLY A 13 5.80 2.74 5.88
C GLY A 13 5.76 2.04 4.53
N LEU A 14 5.74 2.81 3.45
CA LEU A 14 5.93 2.30 2.11
C LEU A 14 7.42 2.04 1.85
N GLY A 15 8.26 2.96 2.34
CA GLY A 15 9.70 2.94 2.18
C GLY A 15 10.16 3.23 0.75
N ARG A 16 11.33 3.86 0.62
CA ARG A 16 11.95 4.16 -0.69
C ARG A 16 12.43 2.90 -1.42
N PHE A 17 12.73 1.85 -0.67
CA PHE A 17 13.21 0.56 -1.18
C PHE A 17 12.09 -0.50 -1.31
N GLY A 18 10.84 -0.10 -1.09
CA GLY A 18 9.68 -0.96 -1.36
C GLY A 18 9.32 -1.99 -0.31
N GLY A 19 9.79 -1.86 0.93
CA GLY A 19 9.45 -2.79 2.02
C GLY A 19 7.94 -2.93 2.26
N GLY A 20 7.17 -1.85 2.10
CA GLY A 20 5.71 -1.87 2.22
C GLY A 20 4.96 -2.22 0.94
N ILE A 21 5.63 -2.24 -0.23
CA ILE A 21 4.97 -2.44 -1.54
C ILE A 21 4.36 -3.84 -1.61
N GLY A 22 5.14 -4.88 -1.29
CA GLY A 22 4.66 -6.27 -1.37
C GLY A 22 3.44 -6.51 -0.48
N ALA A 23 3.45 -5.95 0.73
CA ALA A 23 2.31 -6.04 1.64
C ALA A 23 1.06 -5.34 1.09
N ALA A 24 1.22 -4.10 0.61
CA ALA A 24 0.12 -3.34 0.01
C ALA A 24 -0.47 -4.03 -1.23
N GLN A 25 0.40 -4.56 -2.11
CA GLN A 25 -0.02 -5.30 -3.31
C GLN A 25 -0.80 -6.57 -2.96
N TRP A 26 -0.28 -7.36 -2.02
CA TRP A 26 -0.90 -8.61 -1.62
C TRP A 26 -2.28 -8.36 -0.98
N LEU A 27 -2.37 -7.41 -0.05
CA LEU A 27 -3.64 -7.03 0.60
C LEU A 27 -4.67 -6.50 -0.40
N ALA A 28 -4.26 -5.65 -1.34
CA ALA A 28 -5.15 -5.10 -2.37
C ALA A 28 -5.70 -6.21 -3.28
N ARG A 29 -4.87 -7.18 -3.68
CA ARG A 29 -5.30 -8.34 -4.49
C ARG A 29 -6.28 -9.26 -3.76
N LEU A 30 -6.24 -9.29 -2.42
CA LEU A 30 -7.22 -10.01 -1.61
C LEU A 30 -8.55 -9.24 -1.46
N GLY A 31 -8.67 -8.04 -2.01
CA GLY A 31 -9.87 -7.21 -1.94
C GLY A 31 -9.96 -6.38 -0.65
N ALA A 32 -8.86 -6.20 0.07
CA ALA A 32 -8.81 -5.26 1.18
C ALA A 32 -8.90 -3.82 0.70
N LYS A 33 -9.41 -2.94 1.57
CA LYS A 33 -9.36 -1.49 1.42
C LYS A 33 -8.06 -1.00 2.05
N VAL A 34 -7.01 -0.92 1.25
CA VAL A 34 -5.64 -0.64 1.73
C VAL A 34 -5.41 0.86 1.81
N VAL A 35 -4.87 1.29 2.94
CA VAL A 35 -4.41 2.67 3.19
C VAL A 35 -2.93 2.61 3.49
N VAL A 36 -2.11 3.28 2.70
CA VAL A 36 -0.67 3.42 2.93
C VAL A 36 -0.41 4.76 3.57
N THR A 37 0.41 4.80 4.61
CA THR A 37 0.90 6.06 5.19
C THR A 37 2.39 5.99 5.47
N ASP A 38 3.09 7.09 5.22
CA ASP A 38 4.53 7.20 5.39
C ASP A 38 4.90 8.61 5.85
N LYS A 39 6.02 8.75 6.57
CA LYS A 39 6.54 10.06 6.98
C LYS A 39 7.31 10.75 5.86
N GLN A 40 7.76 9.99 4.87
CA GLN A 40 8.45 10.53 3.70
C GLN A 40 7.46 11.28 2.82
N PRO A 41 7.88 12.39 2.21
CA PRO A 41 7.05 13.12 1.26
C PRO A 41 6.81 12.28 -0.02
N ALA A 42 5.73 12.61 -0.73
CA ALA A 42 5.25 11.83 -1.87
C ALA A 42 6.25 11.76 -3.03
N ASP A 43 7.06 12.81 -3.23
CA ASP A 43 8.14 12.85 -4.22
C ASP A 43 9.22 11.80 -3.93
N ALA A 44 9.61 11.65 -2.67
CA ALA A 44 10.56 10.63 -2.22
C ALA A 44 10.01 9.20 -2.32
N LEU A 45 8.70 9.04 -2.50
CA LEU A 45 8.00 7.76 -2.64
C LEU A 45 7.50 7.50 -4.05
N ALA A 46 7.76 8.40 -5.01
CA ALA A 46 7.15 8.35 -6.34
C ALA A 46 7.40 7.00 -7.05
N ASP A 47 8.59 6.42 -6.91
CA ASP A 47 8.93 5.13 -7.48
C ASP A 47 8.17 3.97 -6.83
N SER A 48 7.95 4.04 -5.51
CA SER A 48 7.16 3.04 -4.77
C SER A 48 5.67 3.17 -5.07
N ILE A 49 5.16 4.39 -5.24
CA ILE A 49 3.76 4.65 -5.61
C ILE A 49 3.49 4.14 -7.03
N ARG A 50 4.38 4.41 -8.00
CA ARG A 50 4.24 3.92 -9.38
C ARG A 50 4.18 2.39 -9.47
N GLN A 51 4.83 1.67 -8.58
CA GLN A 51 4.75 0.19 -8.52
C GLN A 51 3.40 -0.34 -8.00
N LEU A 52 2.57 0.54 -7.45
CA LEU A 52 1.25 0.24 -6.91
C LEU A 52 0.13 0.74 -7.84
N ASP A 53 0.47 1.37 -8.97
CA ASP A 53 -0.50 1.88 -9.93
C ASP A 53 -1.47 0.78 -10.40
N GLY A 54 -2.75 1.14 -10.50
CA GLY A 54 -3.82 0.22 -10.88
C GLY A 54 -4.39 -0.61 -9.72
N LEU A 55 -3.84 -0.50 -8.51
CA LEU A 55 -4.44 -1.10 -7.31
C LEU A 55 -5.30 -0.08 -6.55
N PRO A 56 -6.39 -0.51 -5.89
CA PRO A 56 -7.26 0.37 -5.11
C PRO A 56 -6.62 0.71 -3.75
N ILE A 57 -5.57 1.55 -3.78
CA ILE A 57 -4.79 1.96 -2.61
C ILE A 57 -4.99 3.45 -2.34
N GLU A 58 -5.31 3.78 -1.08
CA GLU A 58 -5.38 5.15 -0.58
C GLU A 58 -4.03 5.55 0.04
N TYR A 59 -3.49 6.74 -0.27
CA TYR A 59 -2.26 7.26 0.33
C TYR A 59 -2.58 8.41 1.29
N ARG A 60 -2.03 8.37 2.51
CA ARG A 60 -2.24 9.37 3.57
C ARG A 60 -0.96 9.86 4.20
#